data_AF-A0A2K8L715-F1
#
_entry.id   AF-A0A2K8L715-F1
#
_cell.length_a   1.000
_cell.length_b   1.000
_cell.length_c   1.000
_cell.angle_alpha   90.00
_cell.angle_beta   90.00
_cell.angle_gamma   90.00
#
_symmetry.space_group_name_H-M   'P 1'
#
loop_
_entity.id
_entity.type
_entity.pdbx_description
1 polymer ?
#
loop_
_entity_poly.entity_id
_entity_poly.type
_entity_poly.pdbx_seq_one_letter_code
_entity_poly.pdbx_strand_id
1 'polypeptide(L)'
;MNLRPVLFALPLLLMSGCGSEKTDILFECPSPDGGEIATIYLVSDGVQDVNRETKLNVRPASESFNSSMFSFSMRHGFDAIIRWQGDDQLELVYPQHAMLTHQEQVIFGTSQTFNPDARIRVSYSEQPSTHGYFVVEKRCFSGSFE
;
A
#
# COMPACT_ATOMS: atom_id res chain seq x y z
N MET A 1 28.55 -45.02 -37.65
CA MET A 1 28.36 -43.56 -37.75
C MET A 1 27.48 -43.13 -36.59
N ASN A 2 28.06 -42.50 -35.57
CA ASN A 2 27.35 -42.01 -34.39
C ASN A 2 26.80 -40.61 -34.67
N LEU A 3 25.48 -40.51 -34.92
CA LEU A 3 24.79 -39.23 -35.00
C LEU A 3 24.22 -38.85 -33.63
N ARG A 4 24.56 -37.63 -33.24
CA ARG A 4 24.38 -36.96 -31.95
C ARG A 4 22.90 -36.81 -31.54
N PRO A 5 22.59 -36.80 -30.22
CA PRO A 5 21.29 -36.36 -29.72
C PRO A 5 21.31 -34.83 -29.62
N VAL A 6 20.68 -34.13 -30.57
CA VAL A 6 20.43 -32.67 -30.49
C VAL A 6 18.92 -32.46 -30.52
N LEU A 7 18.22 -32.85 -29.45
CA LEU A 7 16.77 -32.68 -29.40
C LEU A 7 16.22 -32.75 -27.96
N PHE A 8 16.85 -32.07 -27.01
CA PHE A 8 16.31 -31.99 -25.63
C PHE A 8 16.56 -30.66 -24.90
N ALA A 9 16.80 -29.56 -25.62
CA ALA A 9 17.08 -28.26 -24.98
C ALA A 9 16.05 -27.16 -25.24
N LEU A 10 14.94 -27.44 -25.93
CA LEU A 10 13.99 -26.40 -26.32
C LEU A 10 12.77 -26.16 -25.40
N PRO A 11 12.29 -27.07 -24.51
CA PRO A 11 11.11 -26.75 -23.72
C PRO A 11 11.42 -25.99 -22.41
N LEU A 12 12.70 -25.79 -22.05
CA LEU A 12 13.10 -25.11 -20.80
C LEU A 12 13.14 -23.57 -20.89
N LEU A 13 12.94 -23.00 -22.08
CA LEU A 13 12.98 -21.54 -22.30
C LEU A 13 11.62 -20.83 -22.14
N LEU A 14 10.54 -21.55 -21.77
CA LEU A 14 9.20 -20.98 -21.61
C LEU A 14 8.80 -20.65 -20.16
N MET A 15 9.73 -20.73 -19.19
CA MET A 15 9.42 -20.56 -17.76
C MET A 15 10.10 -19.34 -17.10
N SER A 16 10.70 -18.42 -17.86
CA SER A 16 11.30 -17.22 -17.29
C SER A 16 10.54 -15.97 -17.73
N GLY A 17 9.53 -15.59 -16.95
CA GLY A 17 8.83 -14.32 -17.17
C GLY A 17 7.51 -14.12 -16.45
N CYS A 18 7.19 -14.85 -15.38
CA CYS A 18 6.11 -14.46 -14.49
C CYS A 18 6.73 -13.58 -13.39
N GLY A 19 6.93 -12.30 -13.68
CA GLY A 19 7.28 -11.31 -12.65
C GLY A 19 6.12 -11.25 -11.67
N SER A 20 6.28 -11.87 -10.49
CA SER A 20 5.28 -11.79 -9.44
C SER A 20 5.34 -10.40 -8.81
N GLU A 21 4.20 -9.76 -8.63
CA GLU A 21 4.11 -8.51 -7.87
C GLU A 21 4.78 -8.69 -6.50
N LYS A 22 5.76 -7.83 -6.21
CA LYS A 22 6.46 -7.80 -4.93
C LYS A 22 5.83 -6.73 -4.06
N THR A 23 5.35 -7.14 -2.90
CA THR A 23 4.81 -6.24 -1.86
C THR A 23 5.84 -6.05 -0.76
N ASP A 24 6.21 -4.80 -0.50
CA ASP A 24 7.10 -4.42 0.60
C ASP A 24 6.32 -3.52 1.59
N ILE A 25 6.12 -4.00 2.82
CA ILE A 25 5.50 -3.18 3.88
C ILE A 25 6.49 -2.09 4.28
N LEU A 26 6.07 -0.83 4.15
CA LEU A 26 6.89 0.32 4.54
C LEU A 26 6.67 0.64 6.02
N PHE A 27 5.41 0.61 6.46
CA PHE A 27 5.03 1.00 7.81
C PHE A 27 3.65 0.48 8.22
N GLU A 28 3.49 0.22 9.52
CA GLU A 28 2.24 -0.13 10.16
C GLU A 28 1.97 0.80 11.34
N CYS A 29 0.72 1.23 11.48
CA CYS A 29 0.30 2.21 12.45
C CYS A 29 -1.00 1.77 13.13
N PRO A 30 -0.91 1.19 14.33
CA PRO A 30 -2.09 0.89 15.13
C PRO A 30 -2.90 2.15 15.42
N SER A 31 -4.22 2.04 15.46
CA SER A 31 -5.10 3.09 15.99
C SER A 31 -4.83 3.34 17.48
N PRO A 32 -5.24 4.50 18.03
CA PRO A 32 -5.01 4.84 19.44
C PRO A 32 -5.55 3.82 20.44
N ASP A 33 -6.68 3.19 20.15
CA ASP A 33 -7.27 2.12 20.96
C ASP A 33 -6.69 0.72 20.65
N GLY A 34 -5.90 0.62 19.58
CA GLY A 34 -5.31 -0.62 19.08
C GLY A 34 -6.29 -1.55 18.37
N GLY A 35 -7.51 -1.09 18.08
CA GLY A 35 -8.54 -1.87 17.39
C GLY A 35 -8.20 -2.15 15.92
N GLU A 36 -7.42 -1.27 15.31
CA GLU A 36 -7.13 -1.24 13.88
C GLU A 36 -5.65 -1.03 13.60
N ILE A 37 -5.21 -1.40 12.40
CA ILE A 37 -3.85 -1.17 11.91
C ILE A 37 -3.94 -0.59 10.51
N ALA A 38 -3.38 0.61 10.33
CA ALA A 38 -3.14 1.24 9.03
C ALA A 38 -1.75 0.86 8.51
N THR A 39 -1.67 0.23 7.35
CA THR A 39 -0.43 -0.24 6.73
C THR A 39 -0.20 0.48 5.40
N ILE A 40 0.94 1.16 5.31
CA ILE A 40 1.47 1.70 4.06
C ILE A 40 2.45 0.70 3.48
N TYR A 41 2.26 0.35 2.21
CA TYR A 41 3.08 -0.64 1.53
C TYR A 41 3.31 -0.26 0.07
N LEU A 42 4.41 -0.77 -0.48
CA LEU A 42 4.81 -0.61 -1.86
C LEU A 42 4.48 -1.89 -2.64
N VAL A 43 3.91 -1.76 -3.82
CA VAL A 43 3.77 -2.84 -4.80
C VAL A 43 4.64 -2.52 -6.00
N SER A 44 5.47 -3.48 -6.42
CA SER A 44 6.31 -3.37 -7.61
C SER A 44 6.14 -4.60 -8.50
N ASP A 45 6.14 -4.42 -9.82
CA ASP A 45 5.98 -5.52 -10.79
C ASP A 45 7.24 -6.40 -10.97
N GLY A 46 8.31 -6.10 -10.21
CA GLY A 46 9.55 -6.87 -10.19
C GLY A 46 10.41 -6.76 -11.45
N VAL A 47 9.96 -6.03 -12.49
CA VAL A 47 10.66 -5.94 -13.78
C VAL A 47 11.20 -4.53 -14.01
N GLN A 48 10.53 -3.48 -13.52
CA GLN A 48 11.03 -2.11 -13.61
C GLN A 48 10.60 -1.25 -12.42
N ASP A 49 11.54 -0.46 -11.88
CA ASP A 49 11.29 0.55 -10.83
C ASP A 49 10.27 1.63 -11.22
N VAL A 50 9.82 1.62 -12.48
CA VAL A 50 8.89 2.56 -13.06
C VAL A 50 7.43 2.24 -12.68
N ASN A 51 7.06 0.99 -12.38
CA ASN A 51 5.68 0.66 -12.00
C ASN A 51 5.57 0.34 -10.50
N ARG A 52 5.90 1.35 -9.69
CA ARG A 52 5.78 1.26 -8.23
C ARG A 52 4.54 2.00 -7.78
N GLU A 53 3.70 1.33 -7.01
CA GLU A 53 2.53 1.93 -6.36
C GLU A 53 2.69 1.90 -4.85
N THR A 54 2.44 3.02 -4.19
CA THR A 54 2.26 3.07 -2.74
C THR A 54 0.78 2.98 -2.43
N LYS A 55 0.42 2.09 -1.52
CA LYS A 55 -0.95 1.75 -1.16
C LYS A 55 -1.18 1.86 0.34
N LEU A 56 -2.42 2.09 0.72
CA LEU A 56 -2.89 2.06 2.10
C LEU A 56 -3.89 0.91 2.28
N ASN A 57 -3.59 0.03 3.22
CA ASN A 57 -4.54 -0.92 3.81
C ASN A 57 -4.88 -0.44 5.21
N VAL A 58 -6.13 -0.57 5.64
CA VAL A 58 -6.47 -0.52 7.08
C VAL A 58 -7.36 -1.72 7.36
N ARG A 59 -7.14 -2.33 8.50
CA ARG A 59 -7.82 -3.56 8.91
C ARG A 59 -7.98 -3.59 10.43
N PRO A 60 -8.90 -4.40 10.97
CA PRO A 60 -8.88 -4.75 12.38
C PRO A 60 -7.54 -5.37 12.78
N ALA A 61 -7.05 -5.10 13.99
CA ALA A 61 -5.79 -5.63 14.50
C ALA A 61 -5.80 -7.17 14.64
N SER A 62 -6.99 -7.78 14.70
CA SER A 62 -7.17 -9.23 14.70
C SER A 62 -7.05 -9.88 13.31
N GLU A 63 -7.08 -9.09 12.23
CA GLU A 63 -7.01 -9.59 10.86
C GLU A 63 -5.59 -9.57 10.30
N SER A 64 -5.28 -10.58 9.48
CA SER A 64 -4.02 -10.64 8.75
C SER A 64 -3.98 -9.58 7.64
N PHE A 65 -2.80 -9.00 7.42
CA PHE A 65 -2.59 -8.12 6.28
C PHE A 65 -2.90 -8.82 4.95
N ASN A 66 -3.64 -8.13 4.08
CA ASN A 66 -3.93 -8.57 2.72
C ASN A 66 -3.71 -7.40 1.75
N SER A 67 -2.67 -7.51 0.91
CA SER A 67 -2.27 -6.46 -0.03
C SER A 67 -3.25 -6.23 -1.18
N SER A 68 -4.22 -7.13 -1.39
CA SER A 68 -5.31 -6.89 -2.34
C SER A 68 -6.41 -5.99 -1.77
N MET A 69 -6.39 -5.70 -0.46
CA MET A 69 -7.35 -4.84 0.22
C MET A 69 -6.71 -3.47 0.44
N PHE A 70 -7.13 -2.45 -0.31
CA PHE A 70 -6.62 -1.09 -0.13
C PHE A 70 -7.72 -0.06 -0.30
N SER A 71 -7.57 1.08 0.36
CA SER A 71 -8.46 2.24 0.26
C SER A 71 -7.84 3.41 -0.53
N PHE A 72 -6.54 3.31 -0.82
CA PHE A 72 -5.80 4.33 -1.54
C PHE A 72 -4.61 3.72 -2.29
N SER A 73 -4.31 4.27 -3.46
CA SER A 73 -3.10 3.98 -4.21
C SER A 73 -2.62 5.18 -5.03
N MET A 74 -1.31 5.38 -5.06
CA MET A 74 -0.64 6.36 -5.91
C MET A 74 0.58 5.77 -6.60
N ARG A 75 0.87 6.20 -7.83
CA ARG A 75 2.08 5.82 -8.57
C ARG A 75 3.29 6.65 -8.15
N HIS A 76 4.45 6.01 -8.19
CA HIS A 76 5.78 6.62 -8.03
C HIS A 76 6.03 7.37 -6.70
N GLY A 77 5.13 7.28 -5.72
CA GLY A 77 5.25 8.04 -4.48
C GLY A 77 5.84 7.20 -3.35
N PHE A 78 6.81 7.72 -2.61
CA PHE A 78 7.19 7.23 -1.27
C PHE A 78 6.61 8.09 -0.16
N ASP A 79 5.92 9.15 -0.57
CA ASP A 79 5.72 10.32 0.25
C ASP A 79 4.28 10.31 0.76
N ALA A 80 3.98 9.56 1.80
CA ALA A 80 2.66 9.58 2.42
C ALA A 80 2.77 9.62 3.94
N ILE A 81 1.91 10.39 4.58
CA ILE A 81 1.81 10.47 6.04
C ILE A 81 0.42 9.98 6.43
N ILE A 82 0.37 9.05 7.37
CA ILE A 82 -0.88 8.63 8.01
C ILE A 82 -0.96 9.22 9.42
N ARG A 83 -2.15 9.70 9.79
CA ARG A 83 -2.41 10.28 11.11
C ARG A 83 -3.75 9.80 11.64
N TRP A 84 -3.76 9.21 12.82
CA TRP A 84 -5.00 8.94 13.51
C TRP A 84 -5.52 10.22 14.16
N GLN A 85 -6.70 10.66 13.74
CA GLN A 85 -7.44 11.80 14.30
C GLN A 85 -8.40 11.38 15.42
N GLY A 86 -8.58 10.07 15.60
CA GLY A 86 -9.34 9.41 16.64
C GLY A 86 -9.17 7.89 16.52
N ASP A 87 -9.87 7.12 17.35
CA ASP A 87 -9.81 5.65 17.33
C ASP A 87 -10.21 5.10 15.95
N ASP A 88 -11.29 5.63 15.38
CA ASP A 88 -11.84 5.23 14.09
C ASP A 88 -11.62 6.26 12.98
N GLN A 89 -10.69 7.22 13.12
CA GLN A 89 -10.50 8.30 12.14
C GLN A 89 -9.05 8.41 11.69
N LEU A 90 -8.81 8.20 10.41
CA LEU A 90 -7.49 8.24 9.79
C LEU A 90 -7.43 9.35 8.74
N GLU A 91 -6.38 10.17 8.76
CA GLU A 91 -6.04 11.11 7.69
C GLU A 91 -4.82 10.58 6.94
N LEU A 92 -4.92 10.48 5.62
CA LEU A 92 -3.80 10.25 4.72
C LEU A 92 -3.42 11.56 4.03
N VAL A 93 -2.19 12.00 4.25
CA VAL A 93 -1.61 13.17 3.61
C VAL A 93 -0.65 12.74 2.51
N TYR A 94 -0.80 13.28 1.30
CA TYR A 94 0.05 12.98 0.15
C TYR A 94 0.48 14.25 -0.61
N PRO A 95 1.57 14.20 -1.40
CA PRO A 95 2.08 15.30 -2.19
C PRO A 95 1.09 15.88 -3.18
N GLN A 96 1.19 17.19 -3.36
CA GLN A 96 0.59 17.86 -4.51
C GLN A 96 1.07 17.24 -5.82
N HIS A 97 0.13 17.06 -6.74
CA HIS A 97 0.37 16.46 -8.05
C HIS A 97 0.76 14.98 -8.02
N ALA A 98 0.49 14.28 -6.90
CA ALA A 98 0.61 12.83 -6.87
C ALA A 98 -0.30 12.20 -7.93
N MET A 99 0.23 11.20 -8.65
CA MET A 99 -0.58 10.44 -9.61
C MET A 99 -1.38 9.39 -8.87
N LEU A 100 -2.59 9.76 -8.42
CA LEU A 100 -3.51 8.83 -7.78
C LEU A 100 -4.01 7.79 -8.79
N THR A 101 -3.90 6.51 -8.45
CA THR A 101 -4.50 5.40 -9.22
C THR A 101 -5.75 4.87 -8.56
N HIS A 102 -5.94 5.14 -7.27
CA HIS A 102 -7.13 4.76 -6.54
C HIS A 102 -7.33 5.64 -5.30
N GLN A 103 -8.57 6.04 -5.07
CA GLN A 103 -8.97 6.70 -3.83
C GLN A 103 -10.45 6.39 -3.59
N GLU A 104 -10.76 5.79 -2.45
CA GLU A 104 -12.11 5.40 -2.08
C GLU A 104 -12.56 6.19 -0.84
N GLN A 105 -13.67 6.93 -0.92
CA GLN A 105 -14.32 7.52 0.27
C GLN A 105 -15.01 6.40 1.05
N VAL A 106 -14.28 5.60 1.83
CA VAL A 106 -14.86 4.36 2.37
C VAL A 106 -14.50 4.07 3.83
N ILE A 107 -15.56 3.68 4.54
CA ILE A 107 -15.64 2.84 5.75
C ILE A 107 -15.28 1.39 5.33
N PHE A 108 -14.16 0.84 5.81
CA PHE A 108 -13.32 -0.19 5.17
C PHE A 108 -13.92 -1.51 4.62
N GLY A 109 -13.18 -2.05 3.62
CA GLY A 109 -12.91 -3.50 3.47
C GLY A 109 -12.98 -4.11 2.05
N THR A 110 -12.11 -3.73 1.10
CA THR A 110 -12.16 -4.09 -0.36
C THR A 110 -13.43 -3.67 -1.09
N SER A 111 -13.33 -3.74 -2.42
CA SER A 111 -14.44 -3.87 -3.34
C SER A 111 -15.57 -4.83 -2.92
N GLN A 112 -15.43 -5.77 -1.97
CA GLN A 112 -16.56 -6.55 -1.43
C GLN A 112 -16.32 -7.16 -0.02
N THR A 113 -16.49 -6.42 1.09
CA THR A 113 -16.99 -7.00 2.37
C THR A 113 -17.40 -5.90 3.36
N PHE A 114 -18.63 -5.94 3.86
CA PHE A 114 -19.20 -4.94 4.77
C PHE A 114 -19.52 -5.51 6.16
N ASN A 115 -19.08 -4.78 7.20
CA ASN A 115 -19.80 -4.66 8.47
C ASN A 115 -20.20 -3.19 8.65
N PRO A 116 -21.49 -2.82 8.62
CA PRO A 116 -21.96 -1.43 8.68
C PRO A 116 -21.68 -0.71 10.01
N ASP A 117 -21.29 -1.45 11.05
CA ASP A 117 -21.04 -0.94 12.40
C ASP A 117 -19.55 -0.64 12.68
N ALA A 118 -18.61 -1.16 11.88
CA ALA A 118 -17.17 -0.91 12.01
C ALA A 118 -16.74 0.25 11.10
N ARG A 119 -16.92 1.50 11.56
CA ARG A 119 -16.79 2.69 10.71
C ARG A 119 -15.46 3.44 10.86
N ILE A 120 -14.36 2.85 10.41
CA ILE A 120 -13.12 3.63 10.28
C ILE A 120 -13.28 4.63 9.13
N ARG A 121 -13.11 5.93 9.37
CA ARG A 121 -13.22 7.00 8.37
C ARG A 121 -11.83 7.40 7.90
N VAL A 122 -11.57 7.28 6.60
CA VAL A 122 -10.35 7.83 5.98
C VAL A 122 -10.64 9.17 5.32
N SER A 123 -9.89 10.20 5.71
CA SER A 123 -9.83 11.47 5.01
C SER A 123 -8.53 11.59 4.23
N TYR A 124 -8.56 12.38 3.16
CA TYR A 124 -7.47 12.51 2.20
C TYR A 124 -7.10 13.98 2.07
N SER A 125 -5.81 14.30 2.23
CA SER A 125 -5.30 15.67 2.30
C SER A 125 -4.08 15.83 1.40
N GLU A 126 -4.17 16.73 0.41
CA GLU A 126 -3.07 16.98 -0.52
C GLU A 126 -2.23 18.17 -0.02
N GLN A 127 -0.91 18.02 0.11
CA GLN A 127 -0.01 19.07 0.62
C GLN A 127 1.24 19.26 -0.28
N PRO A 128 1.80 20.47 -0.40
CA PRO A 128 3.04 20.69 -1.13
C PRO A 128 4.16 19.79 -0.58
N SER A 129 4.82 19.01 -1.44
CA SER A 129 5.94 18.15 -1.01
C SER A 129 7.13 19.02 -0.58
N THR A 130 7.44 19.02 0.71
CA THR A 130 8.73 19.47 1.21
C THR A 130 9.72 18.32 1.04
N HIS A 131 10.36 18.25 -0.13
CA HIS A 131 11.35 17.22 -0.46
C HIS A 131 12.24 16.91 0.77
N GLY A 132 12.22 15.66 1.23
CA GLY A 132 12.98 15.19 2.40
C GLY A 132 12.18 14.95 3.69
N TYR A 133 10.91 15.37 3.81
CA TYR A 133 10.10 15.14 5.03
C TYR A 133 9.10 13.98 4.94
N PHE A 134 8.77 13.52 3.74
CA PHE A 134 7.73 12.52 3.52
C PHE A 134 8.27 11.07 3.47
N VAL A 135 9.51 10.83 3.89
CA VAL A 135 10.10 9.48 4.03
C VAL A 135 9.48 8.74 5.22
N VAL A 136 8.16 8.51 5.24
CA VAL A 136 7.45 7.77 6.30
C VAL A 136 7.85 8.21 7.73
N GLU A 137 8.33 9.45 7.89
CA GLU A 137 9.10 9.88 9.06
C GLU A 137 8.32 10.87 9.92
N LYS A 138 6.99 10.71 10.02
CA LYS A 138 6.24 11.32 11.12
C LYS A 138 5.27 10.30 11.68
N ARG A 139 5.65 9.84 12.87
CA ARG A 139 5.12 8.70 13.64
C ARG A 139 3.61 8.85 13.85
N CYS A 140 2.95 7.73 14.11
CA CYS A 140 1.57 7.65 14.59
C CYS A 140 1.37 8.64 15.75
N PHE A 141 0.86 9.83 15.46
CA PHE A 141 0.52 10.81 16.48
C PHE A 141 -0.98 11.03 16.39
N SER A 142 -1.68 10.76 17.49
CA SER A 142 -2.87 11.52 17.84
C SER A 142 -2.46 12.99 17.94
N GLY A 143 -3.19 13.92 17.32
CA GLY A 143 -2.90 15.37 17.46
C GLY A 143 -2.68 15.72 18.95
N SER A 144 -1.68 16.51 19.34
CA SER A 144 -1.22 17.80 18.81
C SER A 144 0.29 17.97 19.05
N PHE A 145 1.02 18.52 18.07
CA PHE A 145 2.24 19.28 18.37
C PHE A 145 1.83 20.74 18.44
N GLU A 146 1.54 21.21 19.66
CA GLU A 146 1.71 22.63 19.96
C GLU A 146 3.21 22.97 20.02
#